data_AF-A0A0Q5CVH2-F1
#
_entry.id   AF-A0A0Q5CVH2-F1
#
_cell.length_a   1.000
_cell.length_b   1.000
_cell.length_c   1.000
_cell.angle_alpha   90.00
_cell.angle_beta   90.00
_cell.angle_gamma   90.00
#
_symmetry.space_group_name_H-M   'P 1'
#
loop_
_entity.id
_entity.type
_entity.pdbx_description
1 polymer ?
#
loop_
_entity_poly.entity_id
_entity_poly.type
_entity_poly.pdbx_seq_one_letter_code
_entity_poly.pdbx_strand_id
1 'polypeptide(L)'
;MTNSNKKRRATSLSTLEMNRLAALFHAGQFGITNLDYRRPEGRDATSEEVMQSFVLLYVSPTRPTIAQAYRLYQVEIAQLNSERTPSRHLPFLSKYKFRSAINDLDPFFVMAGRYGFDAAMRFLRRSTPRRSPYPSAAPVSQPLAS
;
A
#
# COMPACT_ATOMS: atom_id res chain seq x y z
N MET A 1 42.43 10.52 -8.14
CA MET A 1 40.98 10.79 -8.12
C MET A 1 40.26 9.49 -7.79
N THR A 2 39.85 9.27 -6.55
CA THR A 2 39.15 8.03 -6.12
C THR A 2 37.71 8.36 -5.72
N ASN A 3 36.75 7.97 -6.56
CA ASN A 3 35.33 8.15 -6.30
C ASN A 3 34.83 7.01 -5.39
N SER A 4 34.82 7.28 -4.09
CA SER A 4 34.24 6.40 -3.07
C SER A 4 32.71 6.46 -3.12
N ASN A 5 32.11 5.51 -3.82
CA ASN A 5 30.66 5.34 -3.93
C ASN A 5 30.08 4.86 -2.59
N LYS A 6 29.62 5.80 -1.75
CA LYS A 6 28.96 5.52 -0.47
C LYS A 6 27.62 4.82 -0.72
N LYS A 7 27.62 3.48 -0.69
CA LYS A 7 26.40 2.66 -0.58
C LYS A 7 25.66 3.03 0.72
N ARG A 8 24.62 3.85 0.60
CA ARG A 8 23.70 4.15 1.72
C ARG A 8 22.92 2.87 2.04
N ARG A 9 23.31 2.19 3.12
CA ARG A 9 22.52 1.08 3.69
C ARG A 9 21.14 1.64 4.08
N ALA A 10 20.08 1.01 3.59
CA ALA A 10 18.74 1.29 4.05
C ALA A 10 18.65 0.82 5.51
N THR A 11 18.53 1.77 6.44
CA THR A 11 18.31 1.50 7.85
C THR A 11 16.93 0.83 7.96
N SER A 12 16.88 -0.40 8.44
CA SER A 12 15.62 -1.05 8.80
C SER A 12 14.91 -0.19 9.84
N LEU A 13 13.65 0.15 9.59
CA LEU A 13 12.84 0.92 10.53
C LEU A 13 12.84 0.24 11.89
N SER A 14 12.99 1.03 12.95
CA SER A 14 12.89 0.51 14.31
C SER A 14 11.47 -0.02 14.58
N THR A 15 11.35 -0.98 15.48
CA THR A 15 10.04 -1.52 15.91
C THR A 15 9.08 -0.42 16.36
N LEU A 16 9.61 0.66 16.95
CA LEU A 16 8.84 1.83 17.35
C LEU A 16 8.25 2.59 16.15
N GLU A 17 9.02 2.74 15.07
CA GLU A 17 8.55 3.39 13.83
C GLU A 17 7.55 2.52 13.09
N MET A 18 7.74 1.20 13.09
CA MET A 18 6.73 0.27 12.56
C MET A 18 5.41 0.36 13.34
N ASN A 19 5.47 0.39 14.67
CA ASN A 19 4.28 0.55 15.51
C ASN A 19 3.61 1.92 15.32
N ARG A 20 4.39 2.98 15.09
CA ARG A 20 3.85 4.33 14.83
C ARG A 20 3.17 4.41 13.46
N LEU A 21 3.72 3.75 12.44
CA LEU A 21 3.06 3.61 11.14
C LEU A 21 1.79 2.76 11.22
N ALA A 22 1.80 1.68 12.01
CA ALA A 22 0.60 0.88 12.28
C ALA A 22 -0.48 1.70 13.02
N ALA A 23 -0.09 2.55 13.97
CA ALA A 23 -1.02 3.43 14.66
C ALA A 23 -1.64 4.49 13.72
N LEU A 24 -0.85 5.08 12.82
CA LEU A 24 -1.36 6.01 11.80
C LEU A 24 -2.32 5.32 10.80
N PHE A 25 -2.10 4.03 10.52
CA PHE A 25 -2.99 3.19 9.72
C PHE A 25 -4.33 2.94 10.44
N HIS A 26 -4.32 2.59 11.73
CA HIS A 26 -5.56 2.41 12.51
C HIS A 26 -6.31 3.73 12.76
N ALA A 27 -5.63 4.87 12.75
CA ALA A 27 -6.23 6.18 12.93
C ALA A 27 -6.99 6.72 11.68
N GLY A 28 -7.04 5.96 10.57
CA GLY A 28 -7.85 6.28 9.39
C GLY A 28 -7.39 7.50 8.59
N GLN A 29 -6.20 8.03 8.88
CA GLN A 29 -5.73 9.30 8.29
C GLN A 29 -5.01 9.10 6.94
N PHE A 30 -4.43 7.92 6.69
CA PHE A 30 -3.90 7.49 5.40
C PHE A 30 -3.96 5.97 5.33
N GLY A 31 -4.91 5.42 4.58
CA GLY A 31 -5.03 3.98 4.40
C GLY A 31 -6.46 3.59 4.11
N ILE A 32 -6.68 3.11 2.89
CA ILE A 32 -7.98 2.72 2.31
C ILE A 32 -8.80 3.93 1.87
N THR A 33 -8.54 4.42 0.66
CA THR A 33 -9.55 5.20 -0.07
C THR A 33 -10.77 4.30 -0.26
N ASN A 34 -11.82 4.54 0.54
CA ASN A 34 -13.18 4.01 0.40
C ASN A 34 -13.29 2.73 -0.43
N LEU A 35 -13.03 1.60 0.20
CA LEU A 35 -13.54 0.34 -0.29
C LEU A 35 -15.03 0.28 0.06
N ASP A 36 -15.85 0.98 -0.74
CA ASP A 36 -17.28 0.76 -0.86
C ASP A 36 -17.51 -0.67 -1.39
N TYR A 37 -17.23 -1.68 -0.56
CA TYR A 37 -17.65 -3.03 -0.83
C TYR A 37 -19.13 -3.12 -0.51
N ARG A 38 -19.94 -2.88 -1.53
CA ARG A 38 -21.27 -3.46 -1.70
C ARG A 38 -21.13 -4.97 -1.40
N ARG A 39 -21.41 -5.38 -0.16
CA ARG A 39 -21.18 -6.73 0.36
C ARG A 39 -22.06 -7.70 -0.44
N PRO A 40 -21.51 -8.53 -1.34
CA PRO A 40 -22.28 -9.60 -1.95
C PRO A 40 -22.28 -10.72 -0.93
N GLU A 41 -23.46 -11.02 -0.40
CA GLU A 41 -23.80 -12.27 0.29
C GLU A 41 -23.08 -13.44 -0.41
N GLY A 42 -22.19 -14.15 0.30
CA GLY A 42 -21.41 -15.28 -0.26
C GLY A 42 -19.87 -15.15 -0.25
N ARG A 43 -19.31 -14.10 0.37
CA ARG A 43 -17.86 -14.00 0.62
C ARG A 43 -17.49 -14.67 1.94
N ASP A 44 -16.56 -15.62 1.89
CA ASP A 44 -15.96 -16.18 3.11
C ASP A 44 -14.98 -15.14 3.68
N ALA A 45 -15.47 -14.39 4.69
CA ALA A 45 -14.73 -13.31 5.32
C ALA A 45 -13.35 -13.76 5.82
N THR A 46 -13.23 -15.01 6.26
CA THR A 46 -11.99 -15.61 6.74
C THR A 46 -10.91 -15.65 5.67
N SER A 47 -11.25 -16.08 4.44
CA SER A 47 -10.29 -16.10 3.33
C SER A 47 -9.84 -14.71 2.94
N GLU A 48 -10.73 -13.71 3.03
CA GLU A 48 -10.40 -12.31 2.76
C GLU A 48 -9.50 -11.71 3.84
N GLU A 49 -9.76 -12.01 5.12
CA GLU A 49 -8.90 -11.59 6.24
C GLU A 49 -7.49 -12.17 6.13
N VAL A 50 -7.37 -13.46 5.85
CA VAL A 50 -6.06 -14.09 5.63
C VAL A 50 -5.40 -13.49 4.39
N MET A 51 -6.14 -13.25 3.30
CA MET A 51 -5.57 -12.58 2.13
C MET A 51 -4.99 -11.20 2.48
N GLN A 52 -5.70 -10.40 3.27
CA GLN A 52 -5.25 -9.06 3.66
C GLN A 52 -3.92 -9.08 4.41
N SER A 53 -3.68 -10.05 5.29
CA SER A 53 -2.39 -10.18 6.00
C SER A 53 -1.22 -10.41 5.03
N PHE A 54 -1.42 -11.24 3.99
CA PHE A 54 -0.41 -11.46 2.95
C PHE A 54 -0.27 -10.32 1.95
N VAL A 55 -1.32 -9.53 1.73
CA VAL A 55 -1.24 -8.25 1.01
C VAL A 55 -0.34 -7.28 1.77
N LEU A 56 -0.43 -7.21 3.10
CA LEU A 56 0.48 -6.39 3.91
C LEU A 56 1.92 -6.93 3.88
N LEU A 57 2.11 -8.25 3.81
CA LEU A 57 3.44 -8.85 3.66
C LEU A 57 4.16 -8.37 2.39
N TYR A 58 3.43 -8.03 1.32
CA TYR A 58 4.00 -7.41 0.12
C TYR A 58 4.73 -6.09 0.42
N VAL A 59 4.25 -5.32 1.39
CA VAL A 59 4.79 -4.01 1.78
C VAL A 59 6.03 -4.14 2.67
N SER A 60 6.33 -5.34 3.18
CA SER A 60 7.45 -5.56 4.09
C SER A 60 8.84 -5.25 3.47
N PRO A 61 9.85 -4.96 4.30
CA PRO A 61 11.22 -4.70 3.84
C PRO A 61 11.90 -5.88 3.10
N THR A 62 11.40 -7.11 3.27
CA THR A 62 11.88 -8.29 2.54
C THR A 62 11.44 -8.29 1.08
N ARG A 63 10.50 -7.41 0.71
CA ARG A 63 10.03 -7.12 -0.65
C ARG A 63 9.69 -8.37 -1.46
N PRO A 64 8.81 -9.25 -0.96
CA PRO A 64 8.40 -10.42 -1.72
C PRO A 64 7.70 -9.97 -3.01
N THR A 65 7.85 -10.78 -4.05
CA THR A 65 7.06 -10.62 -5.28
C THR A 65 5.59 -10.96 -5.00
N ILE A 66 4.67 -10.44 -5.82
CA ILE A 66 3.24 -10.79 -5.73
C ILE A 66 3.05 -12.32 -5.78
N ALA A 67 3.83 -13.01 -6.62
CA ALA A 67 3.77 -14.47 -6.74
C ALA A 67 4.22 -15.18 -5.45
N GLN A 68 5.27 -14.71 -4.78
CA GLN A 68 5.72 -15.27 -3.51
C GLN A 68 4.71 -15.04 -2.41
N ALA A 69 4.20 -13.81 -2.24
CA ALA A 69 3.19 -13.49 -1.24
C ALA A 69 1.90 -14.30 -1.45
N TYR A 70 1.44 -14.43 -2.71
CA TYR A 70 0.28 -15.24 -3.04
C TYR A 70 0.50 -16.73 -2.77
N ARG A 71 1.69 -17.27 -3.03
CA ARG A 71 2.01 -18.67 -2.72
C ARG A 71 1.95 -18.93 -1.22
N LEU A 72 2.46 -18.01 -0.40
CA LEU A 72 2.39 -18.11 1.06
C LEU A 72 0.93 -18.08 1.55
N TYR A 73 0.11 -17.19 0.98
CA TYR A 73 -1.34 -17.19 1.22
C TYR A 73 -2.00 -18.55 0.92
N GLN A 74 -1.67 -19.16 -0.21
CA GLN A 74 -2.22 -20.47 -0.57
C GLN A 74 -1.80 -21.57 0.42
N VAL A 75 -0.55 -21.53 0.89
CA VAL A 75 -0.06 -22.46 1.90
C VAL A 75 -0.84 -22.29 3.21
N GLU A 76 -1.05 -21.05 3.65
CA GLU A 76 -1.81 -20.76 4.88
C GLU A 76 -3.25 -21.28 4.78
N ILE A 77 -3.96 -21.01 3.67
CA ILE A 77 -5.32 -21.51 3.48
C ILE A 77 -5.34 -23.04 3.43
N ALA A 78 -4.37 -23.67 2.78
CA ALA A 78 -4.27 -25.13 2.75
C ALA A 78 -4.03 -25.72 4.16
N GLN A 79 -3.18 -25.08 4.97
CA GLN A 79 -2.94 -25.47 6.35
C GLN A 79 -4.21 -25.33 7.19
N LEU A 80 -4.88 -24.17 7.13
CA LEU A 80 -6.14 -23.95 7.82
C LEU A 80 -7.25 -24.90 7.35
N ASN A 81 -7.23 -25.35 6.10
CA ASN A 81 -8.18 -26.34 5.59
C ASN A 81 -7.85 -27.76 6.03
N SER A 82 -6.57 -28.09 6.27
CA SER A 82 -6.18 -29.41 6.78
C SER A 82 -6.76 -29.72 8.17
N GLU A 83 -7.06 -28.68 8.94
CA GLU A 83 -7.65 -28.76 10.28
C GLU A 83 -9.20 -28.73 10.26
N ARG A 84 -9.81 -28.54 9.09
CA ARG A 84 -11.26 -28.36 8.93
C ARG A 84 -11.92 -29.56 8.28
N THR A 85 -13.24 -29.68 8.48
CA THR A 85 -14.04 -30.63 7.70
C THR A 85 -14.15 -30.15 6.25
N PRO A 86 -14.23 -31.06 5.26
CA PRO A 86 -14.34 -30.70 3.84
C PRO A 86 -15.48 -29.73 3.52
N SER A 87 -16.62 -29.86 4.22
CA SER A 87 -17.78 -28.97 4.08
C SER A 87 -17.56 -27.54 4.59
N ARG A 88 -16.45 -27.29 5.28
CA ARG A 88 -16.06 -26.00 5.86
C ARG A 88 -14.70 -25.52 5.34
N HIS A 89 -14.22 -26.08 4.23
CA HIS A 89 -12.99 -25.60 3.61
C HIS A 89 -13.15 -24.17 3.13
N LEU A 90 -12.19 -23.34 3.49
CA LEU A 90 -12.05 -21.99 2.99
C LEU A 90 -11.69 -22.03 1.51
N PRO A 91 -12.31 -21.19 0.66
CA PRO A 91 -11.94 -21.09 -0.74
C PRO A 91 -10.63 -20.33 -0.90
N PHE A 92 -9.83 -20.73 -1.90
CA PHE A 92 -8.74 -19.90 -2.39
C PHE A 92 -9.30 -18.72 -3.17
N LEU A 93 -8.92 -17.50 -2.78
CA LEU A 93 -9.18 -16.31 -3.58
C LEU A 93 -8.22 -16.28 -4.77
N SER A 94 -8.71 -15.82 -5.91
CA SER A 94 -7.92 -15.83 -7.14
C SER A 94 -6.71 -14.89 -7.04
N LYS A 95 -5.62 -15.25 -7.73
CA LYS A 95 -4.43 -14.39 -7.88
C LYS A 95 -4.77 -13.00 -8.44
N TYR A 96 -5.81 -12.91 -9.27
CA TYR A 96 -6.30 -11.63 -9.78
C TYR A 96 -6.84 -10.74 -8.65
N LYS A 97 -7.71 -11.27 -7.78
CA LYS A 97 -8.21 -10.52 -6.60
C LYS A 97 -7.07 -10.10 -5.67
N PHE A 98 -6.13 -11.02 -5.41
CA PHE A 98 -4.94 -10.73 -4.61
C PHE A 98 -4.12 -9.57 -5.19
N ARG A 99 -3.89 -9.60 -6.52
CA ARG A 99 -3.18 -8.54 -7.23
C ARG A 99 -3.94 -7.22 -7.21
N SER A 100 -5.26 -7.24 -7.36
CA SER A 100 -6.09 -6.05 -7.26
C SER A 100 -5.91 -5.39 -5.90
N ALA A 101 -6.04 -6.16 -4.81
CA ALA A 101 -5.87 -5.66 -3.45
C ALA A 101 -4.47 -5.03 -3.21
N ILE A 102 -3.42 -5.58 -3.82
CA ILE A 102 -2.07 -4.95 -3.79
C ILE A 102 -2.03 -3.65 -4.57
N ASN A 103 -2.64 -3.60 -5.76
CA ASN A 103 -2.67 -2.39 -6.59
C ASN A 103 -3.47 -1.26 -5.93
N ASP A 104 -4.47 -1.60 -5.11
CA ASP A 104 -5.30 -0.67 -4.37
C ASP A 104 -4.60 -0.10 -3.11
N LEU A 105 -3.41 -0.60 -2.77
CA LEU A 105 -2.61 -0.03 -1.69
C LEU A 105 -2.11 1.37 -2.05
N ASP A 106 -2.09 2.26 -1.07
CA ASP A 106 -1.50 3.59 -1.22
C ASP A 106 -0.01 3.45 -1.62
N PRO A 107 0.42 4.01 -2.78
CA PRO A 107 1.81 3.99 -3.20
C PRO A 107 2.78 4.56 -2.15
N PHE A 108 2.35 5.56 -1.37
CA PHE A 108 3.13 6.08 -0.25
C PHE A 108 3.39 4.99 0.81
N PHE A 109 2.35 4.23 1.16
CA PHE A 109 2.45 3.14 2.13
C PHE A 109 3.37 2.03 1.64
N VAL A 110 3.23 1.63 0.37
CA VAL A 110 4.13 0.65 -0.28
C VAL A 110 5.58 1.13 -0.22
N MET A 111 5.82 2.41 -0.51
CA MET A 111 7.16 3.01 -0.45
C MET A 111 7.69 3.05 0.99
N ALA A 112 6.86 3.40 1.96
CA ALA A 112 7.23 3.51 3.37
C ALA A 112 7.65 2.17 3.95
N GLY A 113 6.86 1.11 3.72
CA GLY A 113 7.21 -0.21 4.23
C GLY A 113 8.41 -0.84 3.53
N ARG A 114 8.53 -0.69 2.21
CA ARG A 114 9.61 -1.34 1.45
C ARG A 114 10.94 -0.63 1.55
N TYR A 115 10.93 0.70 1.63
CA TYR A 115 12.12 1.54 1.50
C TYR A 115 12.34 2.51 2.66
N GLY A 116 11.42 2.55 3.63
CA GLY A 116 11.47 3.46 4.77
C GLY A 116 10.75 4.78 4.50
N PHE A 117 10.47 5.50 5.59
CA PHE A 117 9.71 6.75 5.57
C PHE A 117 10.35 7.84 4.69
N ASP A 118 11.68 7.99 4.74
CA ASP A 118 12.42 8.95 3.92
C ASP A 118 12.21 8.74 2.42
N ALA A 119 12.15 7.48 1.98
CA ALA A 119 11.90 7.15 0.58
C ALA A 119 10.46 7.48 0.18
N ALA A 120 9.50 7.21 1.06
CA ALA A 120 8.09 7.57 0.88
C ALA A 120 7.90 9.09 0.78
N MET A 121 8.55 9.87 1.65
CA MET A 121 8.50 11.33 1.59
C MET A 121 9.12 11.89 0.31
N ARG A 122 10.21 11.30 -0.18
CA ARG A 122 10.78 11.67 -1.49
C ARG A 122 9.84 11.34 -2.64
N PHE A 123 9.15 10.20 -2.57
CA PHE A 123 8.11 9.84 -3.53
C PHE A 123 7.00 10.90 -3.51
N LEU A 124 6.41 11.18 -2.35
CA LEU A 124 5.33 12.17 -2.20
C LEU A 124 5.70 13.55 -2.76
N ARG A 125 6.91 14.05 -2.48
CA ARG A 125 7.43 15.33 -3.00
C ARG A 125 7.59 15.36 -4.52
N ARG A 126 7.79 14.21 -5.16
CA ARG A 126 7.85 14.08 -6.63
C ARG A 126 6.46 13.91 -7.24
N SER A 127 5.57 13.22 -6.54
CA SER A 127 4.20 12.92 -6.98
C SER A 127 3.26 14.11 -6.82
N THR A 128 3.58 15.08 -5.96
CA THR A 128 2.81 16.32 -5.86
C THR A 128 3.10 17.17 -7.08
N PRO A 129 2.12 17.45 -7.96
CA PRO A 129 2.32 18.45 -9.00
C PRO A 129 2.68 19.76 -8.30
N ARG A 130 3.79 20.38 -8.70
CA ARG A 130 4.14 21.73 -8.26
C ARG A 130 2.90 22.58 -8.51
N ARG A 131 2.18 22.97 -7.45
CA ARG A 131 1.16 24.00 -7.55
C ARG A 131 1.87 25.23 -8.11
N SER A 132 1.57 25.56 -9.36
CA SER A 132 2.02 26.81 -9.98
C SER A 132 1.54 27.95 -9.07
N PRO A 133 2.42 28.84 -8.59
CA PRO A 133 2.00 29.94 -7.72
C PRO A 133 1.21 31.04 -8.43
N TYR A 134 1.02 30.97 -9.75
CA TYR A 134 0.42 32.06 -10.50
C TYR A 134 -1.04 31.77 -10.85
N PRO A 135 -2.03 32.40 -10.18
CA PRO A 135 -3.18 32.86 -10.90
C PRO A 135 -2.68 33.85 -11.95
N SER A 136 -2.88 33.52 -13.22
CA SER A 136 -2.70 34.44 -14.34
C SER A 136 -3.58 35.66 -14.06
N ALA A 137 -2.98 36.74 -13.55
CA ALA A 137 -3.64 38.02 -13.47
C ALA A 137 -3.85 38.49 -14.90
N ALA A 138 -5.06 38.26 -15.42
CA ALA A 138 -5.49 38.88 -16.66
C ALA A 138 -5.36 40.40 -16.49
N PRO A 139 -4.68 41.13 -17.40
CA PRO A 139 -4.65 42.57 -17.34
C PRO A 139 -6.08 43.10 -17.51
N VAL A 140 -6.56 43.80 -16.48
CA VAL A 140 -7.83 44.52 -16.51
C VAL A 140 -7.70 45.63 -17.56
N SER A 141 -8.36 45.48 -18.70
CA SER A 141 -8.54 46.56 -19.67
C SER A 141 -9.37 47.67 -19.02
N GLN A 142 -8.76 48.83 -18.76
CA GLN A 142 -9.50 50.03 -18.37
C GLN A 142 -10.28 50.58 -19.58
N PRO A 143 -11.56 50.98 -19.44
CA PRO A 143 -12.25 51.68 -20.50
C PRO A 143 -11.74 53.12 -20.61
N LEU A 144 -11.44 53.50 -21.84
CA LEU A 144 -11.09 54.84 -22.29
C LEU A 144 -12.28 55.77 -22.02
N ALA A 145 -12.19 56.64 -21.01
CA ALA A 145 -13.15 57.72 -20.82
C ALA A 145 -12.77 58.89 -21.74
N SER A 146 -13.74 59.32 -22.54
CA SER A 146 -13.69 60.40 -23.53
C SER A 146 -13.68 61.79 -22.92
#